data_AF-A0A0W0Z764-F1
#
_entry.id   AF-A0A0W0Z764-F1
#
_cell.length_a   1.000
_cell.length_b   1.000
_cell.length_c   1.000
_cell.angle_alpha   90.00
_cell.angle_beta   90.00
_cell.angle_gamma   90.00
#
_symmetry.space_group_name_H-M   'P 1'
#
loop_
_entity.id
_entity.type
_entity.pdbx_description
1 polymer ?
#
loop_
_entity_poly.entity_id
_entity_poly.type
_entity_poly.pdbx_seq_one_letter_code
_entity_poly.pdbx_strand_id
1 'polypeptide(L)'
;MMFELFYNAALKANDPKALQDNLVQLALNAREPTPPFFTLAGKLASQNKVQAAENLRIAGADPTSVATGFAFAGNHDMVLHYEQQYEAELGPIVFGYAMANNHEKVEEYRAYVDINFIVQGYVFAGNHDKVKECYKMYQAHVDAIASAYAMAGYHDKAEEYRVEYGANVNEIARGYAFANNHKKVEEYRFNHDANIVIIANGYGFRGHNTPPFYQAVNLLKAQGKIGDPIIDSMLRLQKGQDQFWNPYWINSDVKLDAIVKAVLSLQETDNIEDLIKDENSELYKALNMQRLAPITFLGRLGFYHAKTLMNVSEAVDNEPSQPSIIS
;
A
#
# COMPACT_ATOMS: atom_id res chain seq x y z
N MET A 1 2.95 17.51 -7.75
CA MET A 1 3.51 18.87 -7.63
C MET A 1 4.82 18.89 -6.82
N MET A 2 4.86 18.29 -5.63
CA MET A 2 6.08 18.30 -4.78
C MET A 2 7.27 17.52 -5.39
N PHE A 3 7.04 16.33 -5.96
CA PHE A 3 8.10 15.53 -6.60
C PHE A 3 8.82 16.29 -7.73
N GLU A 4 8.07 16.94 -8.63
CA GLU A 4 8.64 17.71 -9.74
C GLU A 4 9.47 18.92 -9.28
N LEU A 5 9.11 19.52 -8.14
CA LEU A 5 9.90 20.61 -7.56
C LEU A 5 11.28 20.10 -7.10
N PHE A 6 11.33 18.96 -6.39
CA PHE A 6 12.59 18.35 -5.97
C PHE A 6 13.41 17.84 -7.16
N TYR A 7 12.76 17.30 -8.18
CA TYR A 7 13.42 16.81 -9.39
C TYR A 7 14.13 17.95 -10.14
N ASN A 8 13.44 19.08 -10.32
CA ASN A 8 14.02 20.26 -10.96
C ASN A 8 15.14 20.91 -10.11
N ALA A 9 15.04 20.84 -8.78
CA ALA A 9 16.12 21.29 -7.89
C ALA A 9 17.36 20.40 -8.04
N ALA A 10 17.19 19.08 -8.04
CA ALA A 10 18.26 18.10 -8.23
C ALA A 10 18.97 18.27 -9.58
N LEU A 11 18.22 18.54 -10.66
CA LEU A 11 18.79 18.80 -11.99
C LEU A 11 19.67 20.05 -12.05
N LYS A 12 19.36 21.09 -11.27
CA LYS A 12 20.05 22.39 -11.31
C LYS A 12 21.20 22.49 -10.32
N ALA A 13 21.29 21.58 -9.37
CA ALA A 13 22.30 21.63 -8.34
C ALA A 13 23.66 21.19 -8.88
N ASN A 14 24.65 22.06 -8.71
CA ASN A 14 26.03 21.80 -9.09
C ASN A 14 26.86 21.21 -7.94
N ASP A 15 26.29 21.12 -6.73
CA ASP A 15 26.98 20.70 -5.51
C ASP A 15 26.05 19.81 -4.64
N PRO A 16 26.49 18.60 -4.23
CA PRO A 16 25.75 17.74 -3.30
C PRO A 16 25.38 18.41 -1.98
N LYS A 17 26.25 19.28 -1.43
CA LYS A 17 25.98 19.94 -0.15
C LYS A 17 24.78 20.89 -0.25
N ALA A 18 24.71 21.65 -1.34
CA ALA A 18 23.56 22.49 -1.62
C ALA A 18 22.25 21.68 -1.77
N LEU A 19 22.29 20.43 -2.22
CA LEU A 19 21.11 19.56 -2.24
C LEU A 19 20.72 19.10 -0.84
N GLN A 20 21.70 18.68 -0.04
CA GLN A 20 21.45 18.23 1.33
C GLN A 20 20.85 19.34 2.20
N ASP A 21 21.33 20.58 2.05
CA ASP A 21 20.82 21.73 2.80
C ASP A 21 19.38 22.12 2.39
N ASN A 22 18.98 21.82 1.14
CA ASN A 22 17.69 22.21 0.58
C ASN A 22 16.65 21.08 0.55
N LEU A 23 17.06 19.82 0.68
CA LEU A 23 16.19 18.65 0.65
C LEU A 23 16.17 17.99 2.03
N VAL A 24 14.98 17.90 2.62
CA VAL A 24 14.75 17.04 3.80
C VAL A 24 15.03 15.58 3.40
N GLN A 25 15.59 14.76 4.29
CA GLN A 25 15.89 13.35 3.99
C GLN A 25 14.70 12.58 3.40
N LEU A 26 13.47 12.88 3.85
CA LEU A 26 12.23 12.30 3.31
C LEU A 26 12.02 12.57 1.81
N ALA A 27 12.56 13.67 1.27
CA ALA A 27 12.46 14.01 -0.14
C ALA A 27 13.43 13.21 -1.03
N LEU A 28 14.55 12.72 -0.49
CA LEU A 28 15.57 12.00 -1.27
C LEU A 28 15.08 10.65 -1.79
N ASN A 29 14.29 9.96 -0.96
CA ASN A 29 13.71 8.66 -1.29
C ASN A 29 12.23 8.75 -1.68
N ALA A 30 11.72 9.98 -1.91
CA ALA A 30 10.39 10.17 -2.45
C ALA A 30 10.27 9.45 -3.81
N ARG A 31 9.18 8.71 -3.99
CA ARG A 31 8.89 7.93 -5.20
C ARG A 31 7.88 8.64 -6.09
N GLU A 32 7.99 8.43 -7.39
CA GLU A 32 6.97 8.85 -8.33
C GLU A 32 5.61 8.24 -7.97
N PRO A 33 4.49 8.98 -8.16
CA PRO A 33 3.15 8.47 -7.91
C PRO A 33 2.69 7.48 -8.98
N THR A 34 3.37 7.45 -10.13
CA THR A 34 3.04 6.60 -11.27
C THR A 34 4.13 5.56 -11.50
N PRO A 35 3.78 4.37 -12.03
CA PRO A 35 4.76 3.39 -12.44
C PRO A 35 5.85 4.00 -13.35
N PRO A 36 7.11 3.56 -13.21
CA PRO A 36 7.58 2.46 -12.36
C PRO A 36 7.95 2.86 -10.93
N PHE A 37 7.52 4.04 -10.48
CA PHE A 37 7.69 4.49 -9.10
C PHE A 37 9.15 4.69 -8.69
N PHE A 38 9.99 5.16 -9.62
CA PHE A 38 11.38 5.50 -9.31
C PHE A 38 11.46 6.50 -8.16
N THR A 39 12.50 6.38 -7.35
CA THR A 39 12.90 7.50 -6.47
C THR A 39 13.39 8.67 -7.32
N LEU A 40 13.56 9.84 -6.70
CA LEU A 40 14.14 11.00 -7.37
C LEU A 40 15.47 10.67 -8.08
N ALA A 41 16.38 9.99 -7.37
CA ALA A 41 17.69 9.62 -7.87
C ALA A 41 17.60 8.52 -8.95
N GLY A 42 16.73 7.52 -8.76
CA GLY A 42 16.45 6.50 -9.76
C GLY A 42 15.90 7.08 -11.06
N LYS A 43 15.01 8.08 -11.00
CA LYS A 43 14.46 8.76 -12.19
C LYS A 43 15.56 9.49 -12.95
N LEU A 44 16.45 10.20 -12.26
CA LEU A 44 17.58 10.88 -12.91
C LEU A 44 18.55 9.88 -13.56
N ALA A 45 18.84 8.77 -12.89
CA ALA A 45 19.66 7.69 -13.43
C ALA A 45 19.01 7.03 -14.66
N SER A 46 17.69 6.83 -14.65
CA SER A 46 16.90 6.28 -15.77
C SER A 46 16.98 7.12 -17.05
N GLN A 47 17.36 8.39 -16.92
CA GLN A 47 17.55 9.34 -18.01
C GLN A 47 19.04 9.62 -18.30
N ASN A 48 19.94 8.79 -17.77
CA ASN A 48 21.39 8.96 -17.86
C ASN A 48 21.89 10.33 -17.38
N LYS A 49 21.22 10.96 -16.39
CA LYS A 49 21.71 12.18 -15.74
C LYS A 49 22.71 11.85 -14.63
N VAL A 50 23.84 11.25 -15.02
CA VAL A 50 24.84 10.66 -14.11
C VAL A 50 25.23 11.60 -12.97
N GLN A 51 25.65 12.83 -13.29
CA GLN A 51 26.08 13.80 -12.27
C GLN A 51 24.98 14.13 -11.26
N ALA A 52 23.74 14.32 -11.72
CA ALA A 52 22.63 14.68 -10.84
C ALA A 52 22.22 13.49 -9.95
N ALA A 53 22.25 12.27 -10.49
CA ALA A 53 22.01 11.05 -9.72
C ALA A 53 23.09 10.83 -8.65
N GLU A 54 24.38 11.02 -9.00
CA GLU A 54 25.49 10.96 -8.03
C GLU A 54 25.35 12.01 -6.93
N ASN A 55 24.98 13.24 -7.29
CA ASN A 55 24.81 14.30 -6.29
C ASN A 55 23.73 13.92 -5.25
N LEU A 56 22.64 13.28 -5.68
CA LEU A 56 21.62 12.77 -4.76
C LEU A 56 22.10 11.57 -3.94
N ARG A 57 22.86 10.64 -4.54
CA ARG A 57 23.47 9.52 -3.79
C ARG A 57 24.39 10.04 -2.69
N ILE A 58 25.25 11.01 -2.98
CA ILE A 58 26.14 11.66 -2.00
C ILE A 58 25.32 12.34 -0.89
N ALA A 59 24.17 12.94 -1.24
CA ALA A 59 23.26 13.54 -0.27
C ALA A 59 22.48 12.51 0.58
N GLY A 60 22.61 11.20 0.28
CA GLY A 60 22.01 10.11 1.07
C GLY A 60 20.86 9.35 0.39
N ALA A 61 20.67 9.52 -0.93
CA ALA A 61 19.72 8.68 -1.67
C ALA A 61 20.20 7.22 -1.73
N ASP A 62 19.25 6.30 -1.70
CA ASP A 62 19.50 4.85 -1.75
C ASP A 62 20.25 4.43 -3.03
N PRO A 63 21.44 3.80 -2.94
CA PRO A 63 22.21 3.39 -4.10
C PRO A 63 21.50 2.32 -4.94
N THR A 64 20.71 1.43 -4.35
CA THR A 64 19.96 0.40 -5.08
C THR A 64 18.95 1.03 -6.05
N SER A 65 18.24 2.06 -5.60
CA SER A 65 17.32 2.82 -6.44
C SER A 65 18.01 3.53 -7.61
N VAL A 66 19.23 4.02 -7.41
CA VAL A 66 20.03 4.65 -8.48
C VAL A 66 20.49 3.62 -9.50
N ALA A 67 21.04 2.49 -9.04
CA ALA A 67 21.47 1.39 -9.89
C ALA A 67 20.31 0.85 -10.75
N THR A 68 19.12 0.72 -10.16
CA THR A 68 17.89 0.32 -10.86
C THR A 68 17.54 1.29 -12.00
N GLY A 69 17.70 2.60 -11.78
CA GLY A 69 17.54 3.61 -12.82
C GLY A 69 18.55 3.44 -13.95
N PHE A 70 19.84 3.26 -13.65
CA PHE A 70 20.85 3.02 -14.68
C PHE A 70 20.63 1.72 -15.46
N ALA A 71 20.16 0.67 -14.80
CA ALA A 71 19.78 -0.58 -15.46
C ALA A 71 18.66 -0.34 -16.49
N PHE A 72 17.64 0.43 -16.11
CA PHE A 72 16.58 0.84 -17.03
C PHE A 72 17.12 1.70 -18.20
N ALA A 73 18.10 2.56 -17.94
CA ALA A 73 18.74 3.39 -18.96
C ALA A 73 19.72 2.64 -19.88
N GLY A 74 20.00 1.35 -19.61
CA GLY A 74 20.99 0.55 -20.32
C GLY A 74 22.45 0.91 -20.00
N ASN A 75 22.72 1.59 -18.88
CA ASN A 75 24.05 2.03 -18.50
C ASN A 75 24.75 0.99 -17.61
N HIS A 76 25.28 -0.05 -18.24
CA HIS A 76 25.87 -1.21 -17.57
C HIS A 76 27.10 -0.87 -16.71
N ASP A 77 27.91 0.09 -17.15
CA ASP A 77 29.11 0.51 -16.42
C ASP A 77 28.73 1.12 -15.06
N MET A 78 27.69 1.97 -15.04
CA MET A 78 27.20 2.54 -13.79
C MET A 78 26.50 1.50 -12.92
N VAL A 79 25.78 0.54 -13.50
CA VAL A 79 25.20 -0.57 -12.72
C VAL A 79 26.29 -1.36 -12.01
N LEU A 80 27.34 -1.76 -12.75
CA LEU A 80 28.46 -2.52 -12.20
C LEU A 80 29.20 -1.72 -11.11
N HIS A 81 29.39 -0.42 -11.32
CA HIS A 81 29.98 0.47 -10.32
C HIS A 81 29.18 0.44 -9.00
N TYR A 82 27.85 0.56 -9.08
CA TYR A 82 26.99 0.57 -7.90
C TYR A 82 26.90 -0.78 -7.19
N GLU A 83 26.83 -1.86 -7.96
CA GLU A 83 26.88 -3.22 -7.43
C GLU A 83 28.16 -3.45 -6.62
N GLN A 84 29.32 -3.08 -7.18
CA GLN A 84 30.63 -3.35 -6.57
C GLN A 84 30.99 -2.41 -5.42
N GLN A 85 30.65 -1.11 -5.53
CA GLN A 85 31.10 -0.10 -4.58
C GLN A 85 30.09 0.20 -3.48
N TYR A 86 28.80 0.00 -3.75
CA TYR A 86 27.71 0.36 -2.85
C TYR A 86 26.81 -0.82 -2.48
N GLU A 87 27.19 -2.04 -2.88
CA GLU A 87 26.45 -3.28 -2.59
C GLU A 87 24.97 -3.18 -3.01
N ALA A 88 24.70 -2.49 -4.13
CA ALA A 88 23.35 -2.31 -4.64
C ALA A 88 22.68 -3.67 -4.89
N GLU A 89 21.42 -3.83 -4.44
CA GLU A 89 20.73 -5.12 -4.50
C GLU A 89 20.41 -5.53 -5.94
N LEU A 90 20.68 -6.80 -6.26
CA LEU A 90 20.55 -7.31 -7.62
C LEU A 90 19.09 -7.42 -8.10
N GLY A 91 18.15 -7.76 -7.21
CA GLY A 91 16.72 -7.90 -7.57
C GLY A 91 16.14 -6.67 -8.25
N PRO A 92 16.19 -5.48 -7.60
CA PRO A 92 15.79 -4.21 -8.20
C PRO A 92 16.54 -3.84 -9.49
N ILE A 93 17.84 -4.12 -9.58
CA ILE A 93 18.62 -3.89 -10.81
C ILE A 93 18.06 -4.71 -11.97
N VAL A 94 17.80 -6.00 -11.75
CA VAL A 94 17.23 -6.89 -12.78
C VAL A 94 15.81 -6.49 -13.16
N PHE A 95 15.01 -6.02 -12.20
CA PHE A 95 13.73 -5.38 -12.48
C PHE A 95 13.88 -4.22 -13.47
N GLY A 96 14.88 -3.34 -13.27
CA GLY A 96 15.20 -2.24 -14.19
C GLY A 96 15.55 -2.71 -15.60
N TYR A 97 16.35 -3.76 -15.75
CA TYR A 97 16.66 -4.36 -17.06
C TYR A 97 15.43 -4.98 -17.73
N ALA A 98 14.61 -5.72 -16.97
CA ALA A 98 13.37 -6.31 -17.50
C ALA A 98 12.39 -5.23 -17.98
N MET A 99 12.28 -4.14 -17.23
CA MET A 99 11.51 -2.96 -17.62
C MET A 99 11.99 -2.30 -18.92
N ALA A 100 13.30 -2.30 -19.16
CA ALA A 100 13.90 -1.80 -20.39
C ALA A 100 13.87 -2.82 -21.55
N ASN A 101 13.26 -3.99 -21.36
CA ASN A 101 13.31 -5.13 -22.28
C ASN A 101 14.74 -5.59 -22.63
N ASN A 102 15.71 -5.42 -21.71
CA ASN A 102 17.06 -5.92 -21.90
C ASN A 102 17.14 -7.41 -21.50
N HIS A 103 16.69 -8.28 -22.41
CA HIS A 103 16.61 -9.72 -22.19
C HIS A 103 17.97 -10.37 -21.91
N GLU A 104 19.04 -9.87 -22.54
CA GLU A 104 20.39 -10.38 -22.35
C GLU A 104 20.83 -10.22 -20.90
N LYS A 105 20.70 -9.00 -20.34
CA LYS A 105 21.04 -8.77 -18.92
C LYS A 105 20.09 -9.46 -17.97
N VAL A 106 18.81 -9.58 -18.30
CA VAL A 106 17.89 -10.37 -17.47
C VAL A 106 18.35 -11.82 -17.39
N GLU A 107 18.70 -12.46 -18.50
CA GLU A 107 19.17 -13.85 -18.49
C GLU A 107 20.52 -14.02 -17.78
N GLU A 108 21.43 -13.06 -17.90
CA GLU A 108 22.71 -13.03 -17.17
C GLU A 108 22.49 -13.14 -15.66
N TYR A 109 21.52 -12.40 -15.12
CA TYR A 109 21.29 -12.32 -13.67
C TYR A 109 20.16 -13.21 -13.14
N ARG A 110 19.35 -13.83 -14.01
CA ARG A 110 18.11 -14.55 -13.64
C ARG A 110 18.31 -15.61 -12.57
N ALA A 111 19.44 -16.31 -12.58
CA ALA A 111 19.71 -17.40 -11.64
C ALA A 111 19.97 -16.93 -10.19
N TYR A 112 20.17 -15.62 -9.98
CA TYR A 112 20.59 -15.05 -8.70
C TYR A 112 19.52 -14.21 -8.01
N VAL A 113 18.34 -14.06 -8.63
CA VAL A 113 17.26 -13.19 -8.13
C VAL A 113 15.93 -13.94 -8.07
N ASP A 114 15.02 -13.44 -7.24
CA ASP A 114 13.63 -13.89 -7.28
C ASP A 114 13.01 -13.53 -8.64
N ILE A 115 12.45 -14.54 -9.32
CA ILE A 115 11.77 -14.42 -10.61
C ILE A 115 10.66 -13.37 -10.60
N ASN A 116 10.08 -13.07 -9.44
CA ASN A 116 9.03 -12.06 -9.29
C ASN A 116 9.52 -10.66 -9.67
N PHE A 117 10.79 -10.30 -9.43
CA PHE A 117 11.35 -9.01 -9.87
C PHE A 117 11.37 -8.90 -11.41
N ILE A 118 11.77 -9.98 -12.09
CA ILE A 118 11.84 -10.04 -13.55
C ILE A 118 10.44 -9.93 -14.16
N VAL A 119 9.50 -10.74 -13.65
CA VAL A 119 8.11 -10.73 -14.10
C VAL A 119 7.50 -9.35 -13.94
N GLN A 120 7.67 -8.74 -12.78
CA GLN A 120 7.12 -7.42 -12.52
C GLN A 120 7.69 -6.39 -13.50
N GLY A 121 9.00 -6.44 -13.77
CA GLY A 121 9.64 -5.57 -14.76
C GLY A 121 9.06 -5.75 -16.17
N TYR A 122 8.91 -6.99 -16.64
CA TYR A 122 8.30 -7.25 -17.95
C TYR A 122 6.82 -6.86 -18.03
N VAL A 123 6.07 -7.01 -16.93
CA VAL A 123 4.69 -6.52 -16.85
C VAL A 123 4.66 -5.01 -17.05
N PHE A 124 5.49 -4.24 -16.33
CA PHE A 124 5.55 -2.78 -16.50
C PHE A 124 6.05 -2.36 -17.90
N ALA A 125 6.90 -3.17 -18.53
CA ALA A 125 7.32 -2.98 -19.92
C ALA A 125 6.22 -3.31 -20.96
N GLY A 126 5.10 -3.91 -20.55
CA GLY A 126 4.06 -4.41 -21.46
C GLY A 126 4.48 -5.65 -22.25
N ASN A 127 5.52 -6.37 -21.82
CA ASN A 127 6.03 -7.54 -22.53
C ASN A 127 5.34 -8.84 -22.06
N HIS A 128 4.10 -9.02 -22.51
CA HIS A 128 3.27 -10.15 -22.12
C HIS A 128 3.84 -11.52 -22.53
N ASP A 129 4.60 -11.58 -23.63
CA ASP A 129 5.21 -12.82 -24.09
C ASP A 129 6.30 -13.29 -23.13
N LYS A 130 7.15 -12.37 -22.67
CA LYS A 130 8.14 -12.67 -21.63
C LYS A 130 7.51 -13.02 -20.29
N VAL A 131 6.40 -12.39 -19.91
CA VAL A 131 5.66 -12.79 -18.71
C VAL A 131 5.15 -14.24 -18.81
N LYS A 132 4.61 -14.63 -19.98
CA LYS A 132 4.18 -16.02 -20.25
C LYS A 132 5.36 -17.00 -20.24
N GLU A 133 6.51 -16.60 -20.78
CA GLU A 133 7.75 -17.37 -20.71
C GLU A 133 8.18 -17.58 -19.25
N CYS A 134 8.22 -16.52 -18.43
CA CYS A 134 8.57 -16.62 -17.01
C CYS A 134 7.63 -17.55 -16.24
N TYR A 135 6.34 -17.51 -16.53
CA TYR A 135 5.37 -18.43 -15.94
C TYR A 135 5.67 -19.89 -16.33
N LYS A 136 5.82 -20.18 -17.63
CA LYS A 136 5.96 -21.55 -18.15
C LYS A 136 7.31 -22.18 -17.87
N MET A 137 8.39 -21.41 -18.01
CA MET A 137 9.76 -21.92 -17.98
C MET A 137 10.40 -21.76 -16.59
N TYR A 138 10.07 -20.67 -15.89
CA TYR A 138 10.73 -20.31 -14.63
C TYR A 138 9.79 -20.37 -13.42
N GLN A 139 8.57 -20.90 -13.60
CA GLN A 139 7.59 -21.14 -12.54
C GLN A 139 7.29 -19.90 -11.70
N ALA A 140 7.27 -18.73 -12.33
CA ALA A 140 6.86 -17.51 -11.65
C ALA A 140 5.46 -17.67 -11.05
N HIS A 141 5.27 -17.17 -9.82
CA HIS A 141 4.02 -17.38 -9.09
C HIS A 141 2.86 -16.65 -9.77
N VAL A 142 1.74 -17.35 -9.97
CA VAL A 142 0.58 -16.81 -10.68
C VAL A 142 0.01 -15.56 -10.00
N ASP A 143 -0.03 -15.55 -8.67
CA ASP A 143 -0.53 -14.39 -7.91
C ASP A 143 0.38 -13.16 -8.07
N ALA A 144 1.70 -13.36 -8.15
CA ALA A 144 2.65 -12.26 -8.34
C ALA A 144 2.47 -11.64 -9.73
N ILE A 145 2.25 -12.47 -10.77
CA ILE A 145 1.97 -12.01 -12.13
C ILE A 145 0.66 -11.20 -12.16
N ALA A 146 -0.42 -11.74 -11.60
CA ALA A 146 -1.72 -11.09 -11.62
C ALA A 146 -1.71 -9.78 -10.83
N SER A 147 -1.05 -9.77 -9.66
CA SER A 147 -0.86 -8.55 -8.86
C SER A 147 -0.04 -7.50 -9.63
N ALA A 148 1.03 -7.89 -10.31
CA ALA A 148 1.81 -6.98 -11.14
C ALA A 148 0.98 -6.38 -12.28
N TYR A 149 0.12 -7.16 -12.95
CA TYR A 149 -0.78 -6.64 -13.99
C TYR A 149 -1.78 -5.63 -13.42
N ALA A 150 -2.32 -5.89 -12.22
CA ALA A 150 -3.19 -4.96 -11.53
C ALA A 150 -2.46 -3.65 -11.16
N MET A 151 -1.23 -3.74 -10.66
CA MET A 151 -0.38 -2.58 -10.35
C MET A 151 -0.07 -1.73 -11.59
N ALA A 152 0.16 -2.38 -12.73
CA ALA A 152 0.48 -1.71 -14.00
C ALA A 152 -0.77 -1.22 -14.76
N GLY A 153 -1.98 -1.53 -14.28
CA GLY A 153 -3.24 -1.09 -14.91
C GLY A 153 -3.73 -1.96 -16.07
N TYR A 154 -3.15 -3.14 -16.29
CA TYR A 154 -3.58 -4.09 -17.31
C TYR A 154 -4.74 -4.96 -16.80
N HIS A 155 -5.93 -4.37 -16.73
CA HIS A 155 -7.12 -5.01 -16.14
C HIS A 155 -7.47 -6.35 -16.77
N ASP A 156 -7.53 -6.41 -18.10
CA ASP A 156 -7.92 -7.62 -18.82
C ASP A 156 -6.91 -8.76 -18.58
N LYS A 157 -5.62 -8.43 -18.39
CA LYS A 157 -4.58 -9.41 -18.06
C LYS A 157 -4.65 -9.88 -16.62
N ALA A 158 -4.95 -9.00 -15.67
CA ALA A 158 -5.20 -9.42 -14.30
C ALA A 158 -6.41 -10.38 -14.22
N GLU A 159 -7.48 -10.11 -14.98
CA GLU A 159 -8.64 -11.01 -15.08
C GLU A 159 -8.32 -12.32 -15.79
N GLU A 160 -7.56 -12.30 -16.89
CA GLU A 160 -7.05 -13.51 -17.58
C GLU A 160 -6.35 -14.43 -16.56
N TYR A 161 -5.45 -13.87 -15.76
CA TYR A 161 -4.72 -14.63 -14.74
C TYR A 161 -5.58 -15.15 -13.59
N ARG A 162 -6.60 -14.38 -13.17
CA ARG A 162 -7.57 -14.82 -12.17
C ARG A 162 -8.41 -16.00 -12.67
N VAL A 163 -8.95 -15.89 -13.89
CA VAL A 163 -9.92 -16.85 -14.43
C VAL A 163 -9.23 -18.11 -14.96
N GLU A 164 -8.17 -17.96 -15.75
CA GLU A 164 -7.54 -19.09 -16.45
C GLU A 164 -6.53 -19.83 -15.58
N TYR A 165 -5.85 -19.12 -14.67
CA TYR A 165 -4.74 -19.67 -13.89
C TYR A 165 -5.00 -19.68 -12.38
N GLY A 166 -6.18 -19.22 -11.94
CA GLY A 166 -6.61 -19.30 -10.55
C GLY A 166 -5.88 -18.33 -9.61
N ALA A 167 -5.40 -17.20 -10.12
CA ALA A 167 -4.73 -16.20 -9.29
C ALA A 167 -5.61 -15.68 -8.14
N ASN A 168 -5.01 -15.45 -6.98
CA ASN A 168 -5.69 -15.04 -5.77
C ASN A 168 -6.24 -13.60 -5.87
N VAL A 169 -7.56 -13.47 -5.65
CA VAL A 169 -8.29 -12.19 -5.70
C VAL A 169 -7.75 -11.14 -4.73
N ASN A 170 -7.21 -11.55 -3.58
CA ASN A 170 -6.66 -10.65 -2.58
C ASN A 170 -5.36 -9.99 -3.08
N GLU A 171 -4.51 -10.76 -3.74
CA GLU A 171 -3.23 -10.27 -4.27
C GLU A 171 -3.45 -9.32 -5.45
N ILE A 172 -4.47 -9.58 -6.27
CA ILE A 172 -4.89 -8.67 -7.35
C ILE A 172 -5.44 -7.37 -6.78
N ALA A 173 -6.35 -7.45 -5.80
CA ALA A 173 -6.91 -6.28 -5.14
C ALA A 173 -5.83 -5.44 -4.44
N ARG A 174 -4.83 -6.10 -3.81
CA ARG A 174 -3.63 -5.43 -3.26
C ARG A 174 -2.85 -4.69 -4.34
N GLY A 175 -2.69 -5.29 -5.51
CA GLY A 175 -2.03 -4.65 -6.65
C GLY A 175 -2.75 -3.38 -7.13
N TYR A 176 -4.07 -3.42 -7.22
CA TYR A 176 -4.87 -2.22 -7.52
C TYR A 176 -4.79 -1.15 -6.43
N ALA A 177 -4.79 -1.55 -5.15
CA ALA A 177 -4.63 -0.63 -4.03
C ALA A 177 -3.26 0.08 -4.08
N PHE A 178 -2.20 -0.67 -4.37
CA PHE A 178 -0.85 -0.12 -4.53
C PHE A 178 -0.76 0.92 -5.66
N ALA A 179 -1.52 0.72 -6.74
CA ALA A 179 -1.63 1.63 -7.87
C ALA A 179 -2.65 2.78 -7.65
N ASN A 180 -3.26 2.88 -6.47
CA ASN A 180 -4.35 3.81 -6.16
C ASN A 180 -5.56 3.72 -7.12
N ASN A 181 -5.84 2.53 -7.67
CA ASN A 181 -7.02 2.33 -8.50
C ASN A 181 -8.25 2.00 -7.64
N HIS A 182 -8.79 3.02 -6.96
CA HIS A 182 -9.91 2.87 -6.02
C HIS A 182 -11.13 2.18 -6.63
N LYS A 183 -11.44 2.49 -7.90
CA LYS A 183 -12.57 1.88 -8.60
C LYS A 183 -12.42 0.36 -8.70
N LYS A 184 -11.24 -0.13 -9.11
CA LYS A 184 -10.97 -1.57 -9.22
C LYS A 184 -10.83 -2.25 -7.87
N VAL A 185 -10.31 -1.55 -6.87
CA VAL A 185 -10.30 -2.04 -5.48
C VAL A 185 -11.71 -2.32 -4.99
N GLU A 186 -12.64 -1.37 -5.14
CA GLU A 186 -14.04 -1.56 -4.72
C GLU A 186 -14.74 -2.65 -5.55
N GLU A 187 -14.46 -2.73 -6.85
CA GLU A 187 -14.95 -3.81 -7.71
C GLU A 187 -14.53 -5.19 -7.17
N TYR A 188 -13.26 -5.36 -6.81
CA TYR A 188 -12.74 -6.61 -6.26
C TYR A 188 -13.25 -6.92 -4.86
N ARG A 189 -13.34 -5.90 -3.99
CA ARG A 189 -13.91 -6.04 -2.66
C ARG A 189 -15.36 -6.52 -2.74
N PHE A 190 -16.15 -5.91 -3.62
CA PHE A 190 -17.60 -6.16 -3.71
C PHE A 190 -17.95 -7.41 -4.51
N ASN A 191 -17.31 -7.65 -5.66
CA ASN A 191 -17.66 -8.76 -6.56
C ASN A 191 -16.88 -10.05 -6.32
N HIS A 192 -15.73 -9.96 -5.64
CA HIS A 192 -14.80 -11.08 -5.46
C HIS A 192 -14.46 -11.34 -4.00
N ASP A 193 -15.14 -10.67 -3.06
CA ASP A 193 -14.94 -10.79 -1.62
C ASP A 193 -13.47 -10.61 -1.19
N ALA A 194 -12.74 -9.75 -1.89
CA ALA A 194 -11.33 -9.52 -1.59
C ALA A 194 -11.14 -8.97 -0.17
N ASN A 195 -10.18 -9.53 0.56
CA ASN A 195 -9.94 -9.26 1.97
C ASN A 195 -9.48 -7.81 2.20
N ILE A 196 -10.21 -7.11 3.06
CA ILE A 196 -10.01 -5.68 3.27
C ILE A 196 -8.69 -5.32 3.93
N VAL A 197 -8.17 -6.18 4.81
CA VAL A 197 -6.88 -5.96 5.49
C VAL A 197 -5.76 -6.08 4.47
N ILE A 198 -5.86 -7.04 3.55
CA ILE A 198 -4.89 -7.19 2.45
C ILE A 198 -4.95 -5.99 1.51
N ILE A 199 -6.15 -5.47 1.20
CA ILE A 199 -6.32 -4.24 0.42
C ILE A 199 -5.72 -3.02 1.13
N ALA A 200 -6.01 -2.85 2.43
CA ALA A 200 -5.51 -1.74 3.23
C ALA A 200 -3.97 -1.72 3.25
N ASN A 201 -3.34 -2.89 3.41
CA ASN A 201 -1.89 -3.05 3.31
C ASN A 201 -1.35 -2.58 1.95
N GLY A 202 -2.07 -2.86 0.85
CA GLY A 202 -1.70 -2.38 -0.48
C GLY A 202 -1.62 -0.86 -0.59
N TYR A 203 -2.52 -0.14 0.10
CA TYR A 203 -2.49 1.32 0.16
C TYR A 203 -1.40 1.89 1.09
N GLY A 204 -0.94 1.13 2.08
CA GLY A 204 0.01 1.60 3.12
C GLY A 204 1.29 2.21 2.56
N PHE A 205 1.70 1.79 1.36
CA PHE A 205 2.91 2.28 0.69
C PHE A 205 2.82 3.69 0.08
N ARG A 206 1.63 4.30 -0.02
CA ARG A 206 1.39 5.54 -0.80
C ARG A 206 0.99 6.76 0.01
N GLY A 207 0.69 6.61 1.31
CA GLY A 207 0.41 7.70 2.24
C GLY A 207 -0.82 8.55 1.89
N HIS A 208 -0.67 9.51 0.96
CA HIS A 208 -1.59 10.65 0.82
C HIS A 208 -2.86 10.39 0.00
N ASN A 209 -2.94 9.29 -0.76
CA ASN A 209 -4.10 8.97 -1.61
C ASN A 209 -4.92 7.78 -1.10
N THR A 210 -4.62 7.27 0.09
CA THR A 210 -5.36 6.14 0.66
C THR A 210 -6.77 6.59 1.04
N PRO A 211 -7.84 5.88 0.66
CA PRO A 211 -9.19 6.25 1.10
C PRO A 211 -9.30 6.17 2.64
N PRO A 212 -10.02 7.10 3.31
CA PRO A 212 -10.09 7.19 4.77
C PRO A 212 -10.43 5.87 5.47
N PHE A 213 -11.34 5.09 4.90
CA PHE A 213 -11.70 3.76 5.39
C PHE A 213 -10.47 2.85 5.54
N TYR A 214 -9.64 2.75 4.50
CA TYR A 214 -8.45 1.89 4.51
C TYR A 214 -7.32 2.46 5.37
N GLN A 215 -7.22 3.78 5.51
CA GLN A 215 -6.32 4.42 6.47
C GLN A 215 -6.67 4.00 7.90
N ALA A 216 -7.95 4.07 8.27
CA ALA A 216 -8.43 3.66 9.58
C ALA A 216 -8.17 2.16 9.84
N VAL A 217 -8.36 1.28 8.84
CA VAL A 217 -8.02 -0.15 8.95
C VAL A 217 -6.52 -0.34 9.23
N ASN A 218 -5.64 0.36 8.52
CA ASN A 218 -4.19 0.26 8.75
C ASN A 218 -3.79 0.74 10.15
N LEU A 219 -4.36 1.86 10.61
CA LEU A 219 -4.13 2.37 11.97
C LEU A 219 -4.56 1.37 13.02
N LEU A 220 -5.77 0.80 12.90
CA LEU A 220 -6.27 -0.20 13.84
C LEU A 220 -5.42 -1.48 13.80
N LYS A 221 -4.94 -1.90 12.62
CA LYS A 221 -4.09 -3.09 12.52
C LYS A 221 -2.75 -2.91 13.24
N ALA A 222 -2.18 -1.71 13.21
CA ALA A 222 -0.95 -1.38 13.95
C ALA A 222 -1.13 -1.48 15.48
N GLN A 223 -2.37 -1.42 15.96
CA GLN A 223 -2.73 -1.53 17.38
C GLN A 223 -2.93 -2.99 17.82
N GLY A 224 -2.62 -3.95 16.94
CA GLY A 224 -2.69 -5.38 17.25
C GLY A 224 -4.12 -5.88 17.40
N LYS A 225 -4.32 -6.80 18.34
CA LYS A 225 -5.60 -7.52 18.50
C LYS A 225 -6.75 -6.65 18.98
N ILE A 226 -6.46 -5.58 19.73
CA ILE A 226 -7.46 -4.60 20.19
C ILE A 226 -8.14 -3.91 18.99
N GLY A 227 -7.44 -3.75 17.86
CA GLY A 227 -8.01 -3.14 16.66
C GLY A 227 -8.97 -4.06 15.89
N ASP A 228 -8.82 -5.38 16.00
CA ASP A 228 -9.57 -6.36 15.19
C ASP A 228 -11.10 -6.27 15.40
N PRO A 229 -11.65 -6.17 16.63
CA PRO A 229 -13.09 -5.99 16.86
C PRO A 229 -13.68 -4.71 16.24
N ILE A 230 -12.89 -3.64 16.17
CA ILE A 230 -13.31 -2.38 15.53
C ILE A 230 -13.29 -2.56 14.01
N ILE A 231 -12.25 -3.19 13.45
CA ILE A 231 -12.18 -3.52 12.01
C ILE A 231 -13.37 -4.39 11.60
N ASP A 232 -13.71 -5.42 12.38
CA ASP A 232 -14.87 -6.28 12.13
C ASP A 232 -16.19 -5.51 12.15
N SER A 233 -16.30 -4.55 13.06
CA SER A 233 -17.46 -3.66 13.14
C SER A 233 -17.58 -2.76 11.90
N MET A 234 -16.46 -2.17 11.46
CA MET A 234 -16.39 -1.35 10.24
C MET A 234 -16.75 -2.19 9.01
N LEU A 235 -16.22 -3.40 8.89
CA LEU A 235 -16.51 -4.35 7.82
C LEU A 235 -18.01 -4.67 7.70
N ARG A 236 -18.66 -4.94 8.84
CA ARG A 236 -20.10 -5.20 8.87
C ARG A 236 -20.90 -3.98 8.44
N LEU A 237 -20.49 -2.78 8.83
CA LEU A 237 -21.15 -1.54 8.43
C LEU A 237 -20.96 -1.25 6.94
N GLN A 238 -19.76 -1.47 6.42
CA GLN A 238 -19.46 -1.34 4.99
C GLN A 238 -20.31 -2.29 4.15
N LYS A 239 -20.41 -3.56 4.56
CA LYS A 239 -21.31 -4.53 3.91
C LYS A 239 -22.77 -4.08 3.95
N GLY A 240 -23.19 -3.42 5.02
CA GLY A 240 -24.51 -2.82 5.14
C GLY A 240 -24.75 -1.68 4.16
N GLN A 241 -23.74 -0.82 3.97
CA GLN A 241 -23.78 0.27 3.00
C GLN A 241 -23.91 -0.27 1.57
N ASP A 242 -23.22 -1.36 1.24
CA ASP A 242 -23.35 -2.01 -0.07
C ASP A 242 -24.74 -2.63 -0.29
N GLN A 243 -25.48 -2.89 0.80
CA GLN A 243 -26.84 -3.42 0.82
C GLN A 243 -27.87 -2.34 1.21
N PHE A 244 -27.72 -1.12 0.70
CA PHE A 244 -28.53 0.06 1.08
C PHE A 244 -30.06 -0.15 1.01
N TRP A 245 -30.55 -1.11 0.22
CA TRP A 245 -31.97 -1.43 0.10
C TRP A 245 -32.53 -2.18 1.31
N ASN A 246 -31.68 -2.75 2.17
CA ASN A 246 -32.12 -3.46 3.36
C ASN A 246 -32.28 -2.46 4.54
N PRO A 247 -33.50 -2.26 5.06
CA PRO A 247 -33.77 -1.28 6.11
C PRO A 247 -33.02 -1.56 7.42
N TYR A 248 -32.52 -2.79 7.63
CA TYR A 248 -31.66 -3.13 8.75
C TYR A 248 -30.33 -2.33 8.77
N TRP A 249 -29.89 -1.85 7.60
CA TRP A 249 -28.64 -1.12 7.42
C TRP A 249 -28.82 0.39 7.27
N ILE A 250 -30.02 0.93 7.58
CA ILE A 250 -30.23 2.39 7.62
C ILE A 250 -29.16 3.05 8.51
N ASN A 251 -28.56 4.12 7.99
CA ASN A 251 -27.48 4.90 8.62
C ASN A 251 -26.18 4.11 8.91
N SER A 252 -25.95 2.96 8.25
CA SER A 252 -24.67 2.25 8.41
C SER A 252 -23.48 3.07 7.90
N ASP A 253 -23.70 3.85 6.84
CA ASP A 253 -22.74 4.80 6.26
C ASP A 253 -22.39 5.93 7.24
N VAL A 254 -23.39 6.55 7.87
CA VAL A 254 -23.19 7.62 8.87
C VAL A 254 -22.39 7.11 10.06
N LYS A 255 -22.75 5.91 10.56
CA LYS A 255 -22.02 5.30 11.67
C LYS A 255 -20.60 4.90 11.29
N LEU A 256 -20.42 4.34 10.08
CA LEU A 256 -19.10 3.97 9.60
C LEU A 256 -18.20 5.19 9.46
N ASP A 257 -18.70 6.28 8.87
CA ASP A 257 -17.97 7.54 8.73
C ASP A 257 -17.57 8.12 10.09
N ALA A 258 -18.46 8.07 11.08
CA ALA A 258 -18.14 8.50 12.45
C ALA A 258 -17.01 7.68 13.08
N ILE A 259 -17.02 6.36 12.91
CA ILE A 259 -15.95 5.47 13.41
C ILE A 259 -14.65 5.76 12.68
N VAL A 260 -14.66 5.86 11.35
CA VAL A 260 -13.48 6.19 10.54
C VAL A 260 -12.86 7.52 10.99
N LYS A 261 -13.67 8.56 11.17
CA LYS A 261 -13.19 9.87 11.64
C LYS A 261 -12.56 9.80 13.03
N ALA A 262 -13.20 9.11 13.97
CA ALA A 262 -12.68 8.94 15.32
C ALA A 262 -11.37 8.14 15.37
N VAL A 263 -11.20 7.15 14.47
CA VAL A 263 -9.94 6.41 14.35
C VAL A 263 -8.84 7.25 13.73
N LEU A 264 -9.17 8.08 12.74
CA LEU A 264 -8.19 8.98 12.10
C LEU A 264 -7.81 10.18 12.96
N SER A 265 -8.56 10.49 14.02
CA SER A 265 -8.22 11.54 15.00
C SER A 265 -7.32 11.04 16.14
N LEU A 266 -7.01 9.73 16.20
CA LEU A 266 -6.13 9.15 17.21
C LEU A 266 -4.71 9.71 17.11
N GLN A 267 -4.12 10.00 18.27
CA GLN A 267 -2.72 10.36 18.44
C GLN A 267 -1.87 9.10 18.69
N GLU A 268 -0.56 9.18 18.43
CA GLU A 268 0.37 8.06 18.68
C GLU A 268 0.39 7.60 20.14
N THR A 269 0.07 8.49 21.08
CA THR A 269 0.03 8.21 22.52
C THR A 269 -1.32 7.67 22.99
N ASP A 270 -2.33 7.62 22.13
CA ASP A 270 -3.67 7.23 22.54
C ASP A 270 -3.76 5.72 22.80
N ASN A 271 -4.36 5.36 23.93
CA ASN A 271 -4.70 3.98 24.25
C ASN A 271 -6.15 3.71 23.85
N ILE A 272 -6.35 2.86 22.83
CA ILE A 272 -7.69 2.51 22.33
C ILE A 272 -8.57 1.87 23.41
N GLU A 273 -8.01 1.05 24.30
CA GLU A 273 -8.77 0.44 25.39
C GLU A 273 -9.37 1.49 26.32
N ASP A 274 -8.58 2.50 26.70
CA ASP A 274 -9.03 3.61 27.54
C ASP A 274 -10.10 4.44 26.81
N LEU A 275 -9.90 4.71 25.51
CA LEU A 275 -10.85 5.47 24.71
C LEU A 275 -12.18 4.73 24.53
N ILE A 276 -12.19 3.41 24.42
CA ILE A 276 -13.43 2.61 24.35
C ILE A 276 -14.18 2.62 25.69
N LYS A 277 -13.50 2.91 26.81
CA LYS A 277 -14.09 2.99 28.16
C LYS A 277 -14.53 4.41 28.55
N ASP A 278 -13.92 5.44 27.97
CA ASP A 278 -14.29 6.84 28.20
C ASP A 278 -15.51 7.26 27.38
N GLU A 279 -16.65 7.47 28.04
CA GLU A 279 -17.90 7.91 27.40
C GLU A 279 -17.80 9.27 26.69
N ASN A 280 -16.79 10.07 27.03
CA ASN A 280 -16.55 11.37 26.41
C ASN A 280 -15.68 11.30 25.16
N SER A 281 -15.01 10.17 24.92
CA SER A 281 -14.13 10.00 23.76
C SER A 281 -14.92 9.98 22.44
N GLU A 282 -14.30 10.44 21.36
CA GLU A 282 -14.92 10.40 20.03
C GLU A 282 -15.16 8.95 19.58
N LEU A 283 -14.21 8.06 19.86
CA LEU A 283 -14.30 6.65 19.50
C LEU A 283 -15.45 5.96 20.22
N TYR A 284 -15.62 6.17 21.53
CA TYR A 284 -16.76 5.67 22.28
C TYR A 284 -18.07 6.14 21.66
N LYS A 285 -18.20 7.46 21.44
CA LYS A 285 -19.42 8.07 20.88
C LYS A 285 -19.75 7.49 19.51
N ALA A 286 -18.75 7.30 18.65
CA ALA A 286 -18.92 6.70 17.34
C ALA A 286 -19.35 5.23 17.42
N LEU A 287 -18.69 4.42 18.26
CA LEU A 287 -19.05 3.02 18.47
C LEU A 287 -20.45 2.87 19.10
N ASN A 288 -20.83 3.79 20.00
CA ASN A 288 -22.12 3.80 20.68
C ASN A 288 -23.26 4.41 19.86
N MET A 289 -22.99 4.91 18.66
CA MET A 289 -24.03 5.49 17.80
C MET A 289 -25.10 4.43 17.42
N GLN A 290 -26.36 4.73 17.67
CA GLN A 290 -27.48 3.87 17.26
C GLN A 290 -27.80 4.11 15.78
N ARG A 291 -27.99 3.02 15.02
CA ARG A 291 -28.25 3.09 13.57
C ARG A 291 -29.71 3.45 13.27
N LEU A 292 -30.63 2.80 13.97
CA LEU A 292 -32.03 3.17 13.95
C LEU A 292 -32.22 4.23 15.03
N ALA A 293 -32.83 5.37 14.65
CA ALA A 293 -33.42 6.26 15.65
C ALA A 293 -34.29 5.42 16.61
N PRO A 294 -34.45 5.80 17.88
CA PRO A 294 -35.23 5.02 18.85
C PRO A 294 -36.72 5.09 18.49
N ILE A 295 -37.13 4.36 17.43
CA ILE A 295 -38.51 4.20 16.98
C ILE A 295 -39.26 3.29 17.96
N THR A 296 -38.54 2.57 18.82
CA THR A 296 -39.12 1.89 19.97
C THR A 296 -39.14 2.82 21.18
N PHE A 297 -40.34 3.11 21.67
CA PHE A 297 -40.68 3.80 22.93
C PHE A 297 -39.81 3.42 24.15
N LEU A 298 -39.17 2.24 24.15
CA LEU A 298 -38.24 1.76 25.16
C LEU A 298 -36.82 2.39 25.12
N GLY A 299 -36.44 3.06 24.04
CA GLY A 299 -35.12 3.73 23.92
C GLY A 299 -34.97 4.95 24.84
N ARG A 300 -36.08 5.51 25.35
CA ARG A 300 -36.09 6.67 26.26
C ARG A 300 -35.68 6.37 27.71
N LEU A 301 -35.42 5.11 28.05
CA LEU A 301 -35.01 4.73 29.40
C LEU A 301 -33.48 4.75 29.64
N GLY A 302 -32.66 5.04 28.62
CA GLY A 302 -31.24 5.36 28.85
C GLY A 302 -30.30 4.18 29.09
N PHE A 303 -30.68 2.95 28.75
CA PHE A 303 -29.95 1.73 29.18
C PHE A 303 -29.35 0.85 28.06
N TYR A 304 -29.24 1.31 26.81
CA TYR A 304 -28.70 0.44 25.75
C TYR A 304 -27.51 1.05 25.02
N HIS A 305 -26.31 0.52 25.31
CA HIS A 305 -25.15 0.66 24.45
C HIS A 305 -25.47 0.10 23.05
N ALA A 306 -24.92 0.69 22.00
CA ALA A 306 -25.05 0.11 20.67
C ALA A 306 -24.34 -1.24 20.61
N LYS A 307 -24.91 -2.18 19.85
CA LYS A 307 -24.34 -3.52 19.66
C LYS A 307 -22.88 -3.50 19.20
N THR A 308 -22.48 -2.48 18.44
CA THR A 308 -21.09 -2.26 18.04
C THR A 308 -20.18 -2.03 19.25
N LEU A 309 -20.54 -1.11 20.14
CA LEU A 309 -19.77 -0.86 21.37
C LEU A 309 -19.75 -2.11 22.25
N MET A 310 -20.90 -2.76 22.49
CA MET A 310 -20.98 -3.98 23.30
C MET A 310 -20.03 -5.08 22.78
N ASN A 311 -20.06 -5.35 21.48
CA ASN A 311 -19.20 -6.36 20.86
C ASN A 311 -17.71 -6.01 20.99
N VAL A 312 -17.35 -4.73 20.82
CA VAL A 312 -15.96 -4.28 20.93
C VAL A 312 -15.48 -4.36 22.38
N SER A 313 -16.26 -3.86 23.34
CA SER A 313 -15.92 -3.92 24.77
C SER A 313 -15.78 -5.36 25.25
N GLU A 314 -16.70 -6.26 24.88
CA GLU A 314 -16.61 -7.68 25.24
C GLU A 314 -15.36 -8.34 24.66
N ALA A 315 -14.97 -8.01 23.43
CA ALA A 315 -13.77 -8.58 22.82
C ALA A 315 -12.49 -8.07 23.51
N VAL A 316 -12.45 -6.80 23.89
CA VAL A 316 -11.32 -6.19 24.61
C VAL A 316 -11.20 -6.74 26.03
N ASP A 317 -12.32 -6.84 26.76
CA ASP A 317 -12.32 -7.35 28.14
C ASP A 317 -11.94 -8.84 28.23
N ASN A 318 -12.14 -9.60 27.14
CA ASN A 318 -11.77 -11.02 27.05
C ASN A 318 -10.33 -11.25 26.54
N GLU A 319 -9.60 -10.21 26.14
CA GLU A 319 -8.18 -10.37 25.83
C GLU A 319 -7.39 -10.55 27.13
N PRO A 320 -6.60 -11.63 27.27
CA PRO A 320 -5.69 -11.74 28.40
C PRO A 320 -4.69 -10.59 28.32
N SER A 321 -4.66 -9.74 29.35
CA SER A 321 -3.76 -8.60 29.44
C SER A 321 -2.34 -9.08 29.17
N GLN A 322 -1.77 -8.64 28.04
CA GLN A 322 -0.38 -8.96 27.74
C GLN A 322 0.47 -8.29 28.82
N PRO A 323 1.39 -9.03 29.47
CA PRO A 323 2.28 -8.42 30.44
C PRO A 323 3.06 -7.31 29.73
N SER A 324 3.00 -6.10 30.28
CA SER A 324 3.75 -4.96 29.78
C SER A 324 5.23 -5.34 29.75
N ILE A 325 5.78 -5.54 28.56
CA ILE A 325 7.22 -5.66 28.38
C ILE A 325 7.76 -4.24 28.48
N ILE A 326 7.92 -3.77 29.72
CA ILE A 326 8.67 -2.56 30.01
C ILE A 326 10.15 -2.93 29.84
N SER A 327 10.73 -2.50 28.73
CA SER A 327 12.17 -2.32 28.52
C SER A 327 12.46 -0.84 28.36
#